data_AF-A0A0R1ZZG0-F1
#
_entry.id   AF-A0A0R1ZZG0-F1
#
_cell.length_a   1.000
_cell.length_b   1.000
_cell.length_c   1.000
_cell.angle_alpha   90.00
_cell.angle_beta   90.00
_cell.angle_gamma   90.00
#
_symmetry.space_group_name_H-M   'P 1'
#
loop_
_entity.id
_entity.type
_entity.pdbx_description
1 polymer ?
#
loop_
_entity_poly.entity_id
_entity_poly.type
_entity_poly.pdbx_seq_one_letter_code
_entity_poly.pdbx_strand_id
1 'polypeptide(L)' 'MAALAASLGNGQVISRTIESMARQPELSGQLRGTMLLGVGLIEAVPIIAIAISFLILFM' A
#
# COMPACT_ATOMS: atom_id res chain seq x y z
N MET A 1 -9.93 11.66 -2.61
CA MET A 1 -9.76 10.56 -3.58
C MET A 1 -8.46 9.76 -3.38
N ALA A 2 -7.30 10.39 -3.12
CA ALA A 2 -6.03 9.66 -2.92
C ALA A 2 -6.09 8.58 -1.81
N ALA A 3 -6.69 8.90 -0.66
CA ALA A 3 -6.89 7.93 0.42
C ALA A 3 -7.73 6.71 -0.01
N LEU A 4 -8.79 6.93 -0.80
CA LEU A 4 -9.63 5.84 -1.32
C LEU A 4 -8.85 4.95 -2.30
N ALA A 5 -8.07 5.55 -3.19
CA ALA A 5 -7.25 4.82 -4.14
C ALA A 5 -6.18 3.95 -3.43
N ALA A 6 -5.53 4.49 -2.40
CA ALA A 6 -4.57 3.73 -1.60
C ALA A 6 -5.22 2.60 -0.80
N SER A 7 -6.37 2.83 -0.18
CA SER A 7 -7.12 1.78 0.52
C SER A 7 -7.49 0.62 -0.42
N LEU A 8 -7.93 0.93 -1.65
CA LEU A 8 -8.24 -0.10 -2.64
C LEU A 8 -6.97 -0.84 -3.12
N GLY A 9 -5.90 -0.12 -3.41
CA GLY A 9 -4.62 -0.71 -3.82
C GLY A 9 -4.03 -1.62 -2.74
N ASN A 10 -3.95 -1.14 -1.50
CA ASN A 10 -3.47 -1.92 -0.37
C ASN A 10 -4.36 -3.13 -0.11
N GLY A 11 -5.69 -2.97 -0.17
CA GLY A 11 -6.63 -4.09 -0.03
C GLY A 11 -6.33 -5.21 -1.04
N GLN A 12 -6.04 -4.88 -2.29
CA GLN A 12 -5.69 -5.85 -3.33
C GLN A 12 -4.32 -6.49 -3.10
N VAL A 13 -3.29 -5.71 -2.79
CA VAL A 13 -1.93 -6.23 -2.58
C VAL A 13 -1.87 -7.13 -1.35
N ILE A 14 -2.47 -6.71 -0.23
CA ILE A 14 -2.43 -7.45 1.03
C ILE A 14 -3.25 -8.74 0.93
N SER A 15 -4.47 -8.68 0.38
CA SER A 15 -5.31 -9.88 0.23
C SER A 15 -4.64 -10.96 -0.63
N ARG A 16 -4.09 -10.58 -1.80
CA ARG A 16 -3.36 -11.51 -2.67
C ARG A 16 -2.10 -12.05 -2.01
N THR A 17 -1.41 -11.25 -1.21
CA THR A 17 -0.24 -11.70 -0.45
C THR A 17 -0.65 -12.77 0.56
N ILE A 18 -1.72 -12.54 1.33
CA ILE A 18 -2.24 -13.51 2.31
C ILE A 18 -2.66 -14.81 1.63
N GLU A 19 -3.40 -14.73 0.52
CA GLU A 19 -3.79 -15.92 -0.26
C GLU A 19 -2.57 -16.69 -0.78
N SER A 20 -1.54 -15.99 -1.26
CA SER A 20 -0.31 -16.60 -1.76
C SER A 20 0.49 -17.27 -0.65
N MET A 21 0.58 -16.64 0.52
CA MET A 21 1.23 -17.20 1.71
C MET A 21 0.49 -18.42 2.25
N ALA A 22 -0.84 -18.42 2.23
CA ALA A 22 -1.65 -19.56 2.63
C ALA A 22 -1.44 -20.76 1.68
N ARG A 23 -1.21 -20.50 0.38
CA ARG A 23 -0.91 -21.53 -0.63
C ARG A 23 0.52 -22.03 -0.57
N GLN A 24 1.48 -21.17 -0.25
CA GLN A 24 2.92 -21.47 -0.22
C GLN A 24 3.58 -20.88 1.04
N PRO A 25 3.44 -21.53 2.20
CA PRO A 25 3.94 -21.02 3.47
C PRO A 25 5.46 -20.79 3.50
N GLU A 26 6.23 -21.56 2.74
CA GLU A 26 7.70 -21.49 2.67
C GLU A 26 8.18 -20.16 2.07
N LEU A 27 7.37 -19.53 1.21
CA LEU A 27 7.67 -18.24 0.58
C LEU A 27 7.20 -17.04 1.42
N SER A 28 6.62 -17.26 2.60
CA SER A 28 6.00 -16.22 3.43
C SER A 28 6.89 -15.01 3.70
N GLY A 29 8.19 -15.24 3.96
CA GLY A 29 9.14 -14.16 4.21
C GLY A 29 9.35 -13.28 2.98
N GLN A 30 9.53 -13.90 1.80
CA GLN A 30 9.72 -13.19 0.54
C GLN A 30 8.44 -12.43 0.13
N LEU A 31 7.29 -13.09 0.24
CA LEU A 31 5.99 -12.49 -0.10
C LEU A 31 5.69 -11.26 0.77
N ARG A 32 5.96 -11.32 2.08
CA ARG A 32 5.84 -10.14 2.97
C ARG A 32 6.77 -9.01 2.57
N GLY A 33 8.01 -9.31 2.19
CA GLY A 33 8.96 -8.31 1.70
C GLY A 33 8.47 -7.58 0.46
N THR A 34 8.02 -8.33 -0.55
CA THR A 34 7.45 -7.77 -1.78
C THR A 34 6.16 -6.99 -1.52
N MET A 35 5.30 -7.48 -0.64
CA MET A 35 4.07 -6.79 -0.22
C MET A 35 4.38 -5.42 0.38
N LEU A 36 5.33 -5.34 1.32
CA LEU A 36 5.71 -4.09 1.97
C LEU A 36 6.31 -3.09 0.98
N LEU A 37 7.10 -3.56 0.01
CA LEU A 37 7.60 -2.72 -1.08
C LEU A 37 6.43 -2.15 -1.90
N GLY A 38 5.47 -3.00 -2.27
CA GLY A 38 4.27 -2.58 -3.02
C GLY A 38 3.42 -1.56 -2.24
N VAL A 39 3.15 -1.82 -0.96
CA VAL A 39 2.44 -0.89 -0.07
C VAL A 39 3.19 0.44 0.06
N GLY A 40 4.52 0.42 0.22
CA GLY A 40 5.32 1.63 0.29
C GLY A 40 5.20 2.50 -0.98
N LEU A 41 5.16 1.87 -2.16
CA LEU A 41 4.94 2.57 -3.42
C LEU A 41 3.52 3.14 -3.53
N ILE A 42 2.51 2.41 -3.05
CA ILE A 42 1.11 2.88 -3.04
C ILE A 42 0.95 4.10 -2.12
N GLU A 43 1.58 4.09 -0.94
CA GLU A 43 1.48 5.14 0.07
C GLU A 43 2.22 6.45 -0.30
N ALA A 44 3.18 6.40 -1.22
CA ALA A 44 3.91 7.59 -1.65
C ALA A 44 2.96 8.69 -2.19
N VAL A 45 1.95 8.32 -2.98
CA VAL A 45 1.01 9.26 -3.60
C VAL A 45 0.06 9.91 -2.58
N PRO A 46 -0.62 9.16 -1.67
CA PRO A 46 -1.40 9.73 -0.58
C PRO A 46 -0.62 10.68 0.32
N ILE A 47 0.63 10.33 0.68
CA ILE A 47 1.46 11.18 1.53
C ILE A 47 1.72 12.53 0.84
N ILE A 48 2.07 12.51 -0.45
CA ILE A 48 2.26 13.73 -1.25
C ILE A 48 0.95 14.51 -1.34
N ALA A 49 -0.19 13.84 -1.56
CA ALA A 49 -1.50 14.49 -1.62
C ALA A 49 -1.87 15.19 -0.30
N ILE A 50 -1.54 14.57 0.85
CA ILE A 50 -1.74 15.19 2.17
C ILE A 50 -0.83 16.41 2.33
N ALA A 51 0.44 16.32 1.93
CA ALA A 51 1.37 17.45 2.00
C ALA A 51 0.88 18.64 1.17
N ILE A 52 0.42 18.40 -0.07
CA ILE A 52 -0.17 19.44 -0.94
C ILE A 52 -1.46 20.01 -0.33
N SER A 53 -2.31 19.16 0.24
CA SER A 53 -3.55 19.61 0.89
C SER A 53 -3.26 20.56 2.05
N PHE A 54 -2.22 20.29 2.85
CA PHE A 54 -1.81 21.21 3.93
C PHE A 54 -1.20 22.50 3.41
N LEU A 55 -0.42 22.43 2.33
CA LEU A 55 0.14 23.61 1.67
C LEU A 55 -0.98 24.56 1.21
N ILE A 56 -2.04 24.02 0.60
CA ILE A 56 -3.19 24.82 0.14
C ILE A 56 -4.02 25.36 1.30
N LEU A 57 -4.14 24.62 2.40
CA LEU A 57 -4.99 25.02 3.54
C LEU A 57 -4.38 26.15 4.38
N PHE A 58 -3.06 26.20 4.47
CA PHE A 58 -2.34 27.08 5.40
C PHE A 58 -1.48 28.17 4.73
N MET A 59 -1.42 28.20 3.40
CA MET A 59 -0.89 29.35 2.64
C MET A 59 -2.02 30.32 2.30
#